data_AF-A0A7L2EVD2-F1
#
_entry.id   AF-A0A7L2EVD2-F1
#
_cell.length_a   1.000
_cell.length_b   1.000
_cell.length_c   1.000
_cell.angle_alpha   90.00
_cell.angle_beta   90.00
_cell.angle_gamma   90.00
#
_symmetry.space_group_name_H-M   'P 1'
#
loop_
_entity.id
_entity.type
_entity.pdbx_description
1 polymer ?
#
loop_
_entity_poly.entity_id
_entity_poly.type
_entity_poly.pdbx_seq_one_letter_code
_entity_poly.pdbx_strand_id
1 'polypeptide(L)' 'TNYAISALQQEVTSLSKVVKQNQMALDLLLASKGGVCTVINTSSCVYADQTLKIQTDQE' A
#
# COMPACT_ATOMS: atom_id res chain seq x y z
N THR A 1 5.89 -19.63 15.72
CA THR A 1 4.86 -18.93 14.91
C THR A 1 5.21 -17.47 14.66
N ASN A 2 5.85 -16.76 15.61
CA ASN A 2 6.22 -15.34 15.49
C ASN A 2 7.10 -15.00 14.25
N TYR A 3 8.10 -15.84 13.92
CA TYR A 3 8.97 -15.64 12.74
C TYR A 3 8.23 -15.57 11.40
N ALA A 4 7.23 -16.43 11.18
CA ALA A 4 6.49 -16.46 9.92
C ALA A 4 5.68 -15.16 9.72
N ILE A 5 5.08 -14.64 10.80
CA ILE A 5 4.35 -13.37 10.77
C ILE A 5 5.30 -12.21 10.49
N SER A 6 6.48 -12.18 11.13
CA SER A 6 7.47 -11.13 10.89
C SER A 6 8.04 -11.15 9.47
N ALA A 7 8.28 -12.33 8.89
CA ALA A 7 8.72 -12.46 7.50
C ALA A 7 7.64 -11.93 6.54
N LEU A 8 6.37 -12.30 6.74
CA LEU A 8 5.26 -11.76 5.95
C LEU A 8 5.13 -10.24 6.09
N GLN A 9 5.30 -9.70 7.30
CA GLN A 9 5.25 -8.26 7.53
C GLN A 9 6.35 -7.52 6.75
N GLN A 10 7.56 -8.09 6.67
CA GLN A 10 8.65 -7.53 5.88
C GLN A 10 8.33 -7.53 4.37
N GLU A 11 7.82 -8.63 3.85
CA GLU A 11 7.41 -8.74 2.43
C GLU A 11 6.29 -7.75 2.08
N VAL A 12 5.24 -7.68 2.90
CA VAL A 12 4.12 -6.73 2.70
C VAL A 12 4.61 -5.29 2.78
N THR A 13 5.49 -4.98 3.74
CA THR A 13 6.09 -3.64 3.86
C THR A 13 6.90 -3.27 2.61
N SER A 14 7.72 -4.20 2.11
CA SER A 14 8.51 -4.02 0.89
C SER A 14 7.61 -3.75 -0.32
N LEU A 15 6.60 -4.61 -0.53
CA LEU A 15 5.65 -4.49 -1.63
C LEU A 15 4.85 -3.18 -1.58
N SER A 16 4.42 -2.77 -0.38
CA SER A 16 3.61 -1.54 -0.20
C SER A 16 4.33 -0.29 -0.71
N LYS A 17 5.67 -0.22 -0.59
CA LYS A 17 6.46 0.91 -1.08
C LYS A 17 6.38 1.03 -2.59
N VAL A 18 6.53 -0.09 -3.30
CA VAL A 18 6.48 -0.13 -4.77
C VAL A 18 5.06 0.16 -5.27
N VAL A 19 4.03 -0.42 -4.63
CA VAL A 19 2.63 -0.17 -5.01
C VAL A 19 2.25 1.31 -4.84
N LYS A 20 2.65 1.94 -3.72
CA LYS A 20 2.43 3.37 -3.50
C LYS A 20 3.15 4.24 -4.53
N GLN A 21 4.39 3.87 -4.89
CA GLN A 21 5.14 4.59 -5.94
C GLN A 21 4.46 4.45 -7.31
N ASN A 22 3.99 3.25 -7.65
CA ASN A 22 3.24 3.01 -8.90
C ASN A 22 1.94 3.81 -8.95
N GLN A 23 1.20 3.85 -7.83
CA GLN A 23 0.00 4.66 -7.69
C GLN A 23 0.30 6.14 -7.94
N MET A 24 1.33 6.70 -7.29
CA MET A 24 1.76 8.08 -7.50
C MET A 24 2.17 8.37 -8.94
N ALA A 25 2.90 7.45 -9.58
CA ALA A 25 3.29 7.58 -10.98
C ALA A 25 2.06 7.61 -11.91
N LEU A 26 1.08 6.73 -11.68
CA LEU A 26 -0.17 6.71 -12.45
C LEU A 26 -0.98 8.00 -12.23
N ASP A 27 -1.07 8.50 -11.00
CA ASP A 27 -1.74 9.75 -10.69
C ASP A 27 -1.06 10.94 -11.37
N LEU A 28 0.27 10.98 -11.42
CA LEU A 28 1.02 12.01 -12.16
C LEU A 28 0.75 11.93 -13.67
N LEU A 29 0.83 10.73 -14.25
CA LEU A 29 0.58 10.51 -15.68
C LEU A 29 -0.85 10.87 -16.09
N LEU A 30 -1.80 10.73 -15.16
CA LEU A 30 -3.24 10.98 -15.38
C LEU A 30 -3.72 12.27 -14.71
N ALA A 31 -2.81 13.16 -14.31
CA ALA A 31 -3.14 14.36 -13.56
C ALA A 31 -4.18 15.25 -14.27
N SER A 32 -4.08 15.40 -15.60
CA SER A 32 -5.05 16.17 -16.40
C SER A 32 -6.45 15.54 -16.47
N LYS A 33 -6.57 14.25 -16.12
CA LYS A 33 -7.83 13.50 -16.06
C LYS A 33 -8.32 13.29 -14.63
N GLY A 34 -7.70 13.95 -13.65
CA GLY A 34 -8.06 13.83 -12.24
C GLY A 34 -7.50 12.60 -11.52
N GLY A 35 -6.41 12.00 -12.04
CA GLY A 35 -5.74 10.86 -11.42
C GLY A 35 -6.33 9.50 -11.81
N VAL A 36 -5.69 8.42 -11.35
CA VAL A 36 -6.00 7.06 -11.81
C VAL A 36 -7.37 6.57 -11.35
N CYS A 37 -7.82 6.93 -10.15
CA CYS A 37 -9.12 6.51 -9.62
C CYS A 37 -10.28 7.11 -10.42
N THR A 38 -10.15 8.38 -10.84
CA THR A 38 -11.11 9.07 -11.70
C THR A 38 -11.18 8.40 -13.07
N VAL A 39 -10.02 8.08 -13.66
CA VAL A 39 -9.95 7.41 -14.98
C VAL A 39 -10.55 6.01 -14.96
N ILE A 40 -10.37 5.25 -13.87
CA ILE A 40 -10.94 3.91 -13.70
C ILE A 40 -12.42 3.96 -13.26
N ASN A 41 -12.94 5.15 -12.93
CA ASN A 41 -14.30 5.36 -12.42
C ASN A 41 -14.60 4.49 -11.18
N THR A 42 -13.68 4.51 -10.22
CA THR A 42 -13.79 3.79 -8.94
C THR A 42 -13.55 4.74 -7.76
N SER A 43 -14.06 4.38 -6.58
CA SER A 43 -13.63 5.02 -5.34
C SER A 43 -12.13 4.84 -5.14
N SER A 44 -11.48 5.86 -4.56
CA SER A 44 -10.05 5.78 -4.25
C SER A 44 -9.76 4.73 -3.18
N CYS A 45 -8.62 4.04 -3.32
CA CYS A 45 -8.13 3.04 -2.38
C CYS A 45 -6.81 3.51 -1.76
N VAL A 46 -6.62 3.25 -0.47
CA VAL A 46 -5.39 3.58 0.26
C VAL A 46 -4.85 2.35 0.99
N TYR A 47 -3.53 2.19 1.00
CA TYR A 47 -2.88 1.19 1.85
C TYR A 47 -2.82 1.71 3.29
N ALA A 48 -3.54 1.05 4.21
CA ALA A 48 -3.50 1.31 5.64
C ALA A 48 -2.37 0.48 6.28
N ASP A 49 -1.33 1.16 6.75
CA ASP A 49 -0.18 0.49 7.39
C ASP A 49 -0.55 -0.03 8.78
N GLN A 50 -0.35 -1.33 9.00
CA GLN A 50 -0.66 -2.01 10.27
C GLN A 50 0.59 -2.51 11.00
N THR A 51 1.80 -2.08 10.60
CA THR A 51 3.07 -2.57 11.17
C THR A 51 3.10 -2.47 12.69
N LEU A 52 2.65 -1.34 13.26
CA LEU A 52 2.62 -1.14 14.71
C LEU A 52 1.69 -2.11 15.42
N LYS A 53 0.47 -2.30 14.89
CA LYS A 53 -0.49 -3.23 15.47
C LYS A 53 0.04 -4.67 15.46
N ILE A 54 0.65 -5.08 14.36
CA ILE A 54 1.21 -6.43 14.21
C ILE A 54 2.37 -6.64 15.19
N GLN A 55 3.20 -5.61 15.42
CA GLN A 55 4.25 -5.68 16.42
C GLN A 55 3.69 -5.82 17.85
N THR A 56 2.65 -5.06 18.22
CA THR A 56 2.01 -5.17 19.53
C THR A 56 1.26 -6.48 19.74
N ASP A 57 0.59 -7.02 18.71
CA ASP A 57 -0.12 -8.30 18.77
C ASP A 57 0.84 -9.51 18.87
N GLN A 58 2.15 -9.29 18.70
CA GLN A 58 3.22 -10.29 18.80
C GLN A 58 3.93 -10.33 20.17
N GLU A 59 3.67 -9.34 21.04
CA GLU A 59 4.18 -9.25 22.43
C GLU A 59 3.28 -10.01 23.42
#